data_AF-A0A9X2GFG8-F1
#
_entry.id   AF-A0A9X2GFG8-F1
#
_cell.length_a   1.000
_cell.length_b   1.000
_cell.length_c   1.000
_cell.angle_alpha   90.00
_cell.angle_beta   90.00
_cell.angle_gamma   90.00
#
_symmetry.space_group_name_H-M   'P 1'
#
loop_
_entity.id
_entity.type
_entity.pdbx_description
1 polymer ?
#
loop_
_entity_poly.entity_id
_entity_poly.type
_entity_poly.pdbx_seq_one_letter_code
_entity_poly.pdbx_strand_id
1 'polypeptide(L)'
;MAELIRVLHVVRAGAVKARTACLNELQALLVTAPAELREQSAGLKKARLADACSRLRPSADLTDPAQSVKAALRHLAARYRALSAEIDAAFDQLKALIEQARPELLTVKGLGVETAAQLLVTCGDNPDRLRSEGSFAALCGVSPVPASSGKTRRHRLNRGGDRQANRALYVVVLSRMSCDPSTRAYVERRTTDGLSKREIIRCLKRYVARQLYKMLVRPQAPNVHFA
;
A
#
# COMPACT_ATOMS: atom_id res chain seq x y z
N MET A 1 -16.94 12.03 0.24
CA MET A 1 -16.16 11.10 1.09
C MET A 1 -14.87 10.65 0.41
N ALA A 2 -14.90 10.22 -0.86
CA ALA A 2 -13.73 9.84 -1.63
C ALA A 2 -12.69 10.97 -1.70
N GLU A 3 -13.13 12.24 -1.84
CA GLU A 3 -12.21 13.37 -1.84
C GLU A 3 -11.48 13.56 -0.50
N LEU A 4 -12.18 13.39 0.64
CA LEU A 4 -11.59 13.45 1.98
C LEU A 4 -10.54 12.34 2.17
N ILE A 5 -10.84 11.14 1.70
CA ILE A 5 -9.91 10.01 1.70
C ILE A 5 -8.73 10.32 0.78
N ARG A 6 -8.95 10.92 -0.41
CA ARG A 6 -7.90 11.24 -1.38
C ARG A 6 -6.87 12.18 -0.79
N VAL A 7 -7.29 13.27 -0.14
CA VAL A 7 -6.36 14.27 0.41
C VAL A 7 -5.46 13.66 1.48
N LEU A 8 -6.01 12.87 2.40
CA LEU A 8 -5.23 12.18 3.44
C LEU A 8 -4.33 11.08 2.87
N HIS A 9 -4.82 10.34 1.88
CA HIS A 9 -4.05 9.29 1.23
C HIS A 9 -2.84 9.86 0.47
N VAL A 10 -2.96 11.06 -0.12
CA VAL A 10 -1.83 11.78 -0.74
C VAL A 10 -0.78 12.18 0.30
N VAL A 11 -1.20 12.77 1.43
CA VAL A 11 -0.30 13.15 2.53
C VAL A 11 0.48 11.93 3.01
N ARG A 12 -0.23 10.85 3.33
CA ARG A 12 0.36 9.61 3.79
C ARG A 12 1.34 9.01 2.79
N ALA A 13 0.99 8.96 1.50
CA ALA A 13 1.86 8.43 0.46
C ALA A 13 3.15 9.26 0.31
N GLY A 14 3.03 10.59 0.42
CA GLY A 14 4.17 11.51 0.47
C GLY A 14 5.10 11.23 1.64
N ALA A 15 4.54 11.12 2.86
CA ALA A 15 5.29 10.83 4.07
C ALA A 15 6.01 9.46 4.00
N VAL A 16 5.37 8.42 3.44
CA VAL A 16 6.04 7.12 3.20
C VAL A 16 7.24 7.26 2.29
N LYS A 17 7.09 7.96 1.16
CA LYS A 17 8.18 8.18 0.21
C LYS A 17 9.34 8.93 0.86
N ALA A 18 9.04 10.01 1.58
CA ALA A 18 10.03 10.79 2.31
C ALA A 18 10.74 9.97 3.40
N ARG A 19 10.00 9.13 4.14
CA ARG A 19 10.57 8.27 5.19
C ARG A 19 11.53 7.24 4.59
N THR A 20 11.17 6.67 3.44
CA THR A 20 12.07 5.74 2.72
C THR A 20 13.33 6.44 2.23
N ALA A 21 13.22 7.64 1.66
CA ALA A 21 14.40 8.42 1.24
C ALA A 21 15.31 8.74 2.44
N CYS A 22 14.73 9.23 3.53
CA CYS A 22 15.44 9.52 4.77
C CYS A 22 16.17 8.30 5.35
N LEU A 23 15.56 7.11 5.28
CA LEU A 23 16.21 5.88 5.72
C LEU A 23 17.38 5.49 4.80
N ASN A 24 17.23 5.67 3.48
CA ASN A 24 18.31 5.39 2.54
C ASN A 24 19.50 6.33 2.75
N GLU A 25 19.25 7.63 3.01
CA GLU A 25 20.28 8.60 3.39
C GLU A 25 21.01 8.17 4.67
N LEU A 26 20.27 7.74 5.70
CA LEU A 26 20.83 7.26 6.96
C LEU A 26 21.73 6.05 6.73
N GLN A 27 21.26 5.07 5.95
CA GLN A 27 22.04 3.88 5.61
C GLN A 27 23.30 4.22 4.78
N ALA A 28 23.20 5.17 3.85
CA ALA A 28 24.33 5.61 3.04
C ALA A 28 25.42 6.25 3.90
N LEU A 29 25.07 7.12 4.85
CA LEU A 29 26.04 7.71 5.77
C LEU A 29 26.74 6.67 6.65
N LEU A 30 26.04 5.60 7.04
CA LEU A 30 26.64 4.52 7.80
C LEU A 30 27.69 3.73 7.01
N VAL A 31 27.55 3.61 5.69
CA VAL A 31 28.53 2.86 4.86
C VAL A 31 29.94 3.44 5.01
N THR A 32 30.05 4.77 5.07
CA THR A 32 31.34 5.48 5.18
C THR A 32 31.62 6.00 6.59
N ALA A 33 30.83 5.59 7.60
CA ALA A 33 31.01 6.04 8.97
C ALA A 33 32.25 5.40 9.64
N PRO A 34 32.79 6.03 10.70
CA PRO A 34 33.79 5.41 11.58
C PRO A 34 33.41 3.99 12.02
N ALA A 35 34.41 3.13 12.21
CA ALA A 35 34.23 1.70 12.47
C ALA A 35 33.29 1.42 13.65
N GLU A 36 33.48 2.13 14.76
CA GLU A 36 32.64 2.01 15.96
C GLU A 36 31.15 2.21 15.67
N LEU A 37 30.80 3.21 14.85
CA LEU A 37 29.40 3.48 14.48
C LEU A 37 28.85 2.41 13.54
N ARG A 38 29.68 1.91 12.61
CA ARG A 38 29.30 0.81 11.72
C ARG A 38 29.00 -0.45 12.51
N GLU A 39 29.88 -0.82 13.43
CA GLU A 39 29.74 -2.01 14.27
C GLU A 39 28.52 -1.92 15.20
N GLN A 40 28.30 -0.78 15.86
CA GLN A 40 27.13 -0.57 16.71
C GLN A 40 25.79 -0.63 15.94
N SER A 41 25.82 -0.29 14.65
CA SER A 41 24.63 -0.29 13.79
C SER A 41 24.42 -1.60 13.01
N ALA A 42 25.41 -2.50 13.03
CA ALA A 42 25.40 -3.72 12.25
C ALA A 42 24.23 -4.64 12.64
N GLY A 43 23.54 -5.18 11.63
CA GLY A 43 22.42 -6.10 11.83
C GLY A 43 21.13 -5.47 12.37
N LEU A 44 21.09 -4.16 12.67
CA LEU A 44 19.88 -3.51 13.12
C LEU A 44 18.84 -3.41 11.98
N LYS A 45 17.60 -3.79 12.30
CA LYS A 45 16.45 -3.56 11.41
C LYS A 45 16.14 -2.07 11.32
N LYS A 46 15.58 -1.66 10.18
CA LYS A 46 15.28 -0.26 9.79
C LYS A 46 14.77 0.66 10.92
N ALA A 47 13.71 0.26 11.63
CA ALA A 47 13.16 1.07 12.73
C ALA A 47 14.11 1.15 13.93
N ARG A 48 14.68 0.02 14.35
CA ARG A 48 15.66 -0.04 15.44
C ARG A 48 16.94 0.74 15.12
N LEU A 49 17.32 0.75 13.84
CA LEU A 49 18.46 1.52 13.35
C LEU A 49 18.21 3.02 13.52
N ALA A 50 17.06 3.53 13.04
CA ALA A 50 16.68 4.91 13.26
C ALA A 50 16.60 5.25 14.76
N ASP A 51 16.06 4.34 15.59
CA ASP A 51 16.03 4.53 17.03
C ASP A 51 17.41 4.59 17.67
N ALA A 52 18.35 3.74 17.27
CA ALA A 52 19.73 3.79 17.74
C ALA A 52 20.40 5.10 17.34
N CYS A 53 20.28 5.51 16.07
CA CYS A 53 20.83 6.78 15.58
C CYS A 53 20.27 8.00 16.29
N SER A 54 18.98 7.99 16.68
CA SER A 54 18.37 9.09 17.44
C SER A 54 18.98 9.28 18.83
N ARG A 55 19.54 8.22 19.41
CA ARG A 55 20.12 8.21 20.75
C ARG A 55 21.58 8.65 20.76
N LEU A 56 22.21 8.79 19.60
CA LEU A 56 23.57 9.30 19.49
C LEU A 56 23.70 10.67 20.18
N ARG A 57 24.87 10.88 20.77
CA ARG A 57 25.25 12.08 21.51
C ARG A 57 26.51 12.64 20.84
N PRO A 58 26.38 13.44 19.77
CA PRO A 58 27.52 14.16 19.22
C PRO A 58 28.00 15.20 20.25
N SER A 59 29.30 15.42 20.33
CA SER A 59 29.85 16.59 21.01
C SER A 59 29.63 17.86 20.18
N ALA A 60 29.93 19.03 20.75
CA ALA A 60 29.84 20.30 20.06
C ALA A 60 30.93 20.50 18.99
N ASP A 61 32.03 19.75 19.07
CA ASP A 61 33.11 19.81 18.10
C ASP A 61 32.75 18.98 16.86
N LEU A 62 32.19 19.65 15.85
CA LEU A 62 31.85 19.03 14.58
C LEU A 62 33.03 18.95 13.60
N THR A 63 34.21 19.45 13.97
CA THR A 63 35.41 19.28 13.14
C THR A 63 35.94 17.84 13.21
N ASP A 64 35.64 17.11 14.29
CA ASP A 64 35.78 15.65 14.36
C ASP A 64 34.75 14.98 13.42
N PRO A 65 35.20 14.25 12.38
CA PRO A 65 34.32 13.52 11.47
C PRO A 65 33.33 12.58 12.18
N ALA A 66 33.72 11.97 13.29
CA ALA A 66 32.84 11.06 14.02
C ALA A 66 31.65 11.79 14.66
N GLN A 67 31.86 13.01 15.17
CA GLN A 67 30.79 13.81 15.77
C GLN A 67 29.87 14.40 14.70
N SER A 68 30.44 14.84 13.58
CA SER A 68 29.67 15.27 12.41
C SER A 68 28.75 14.16 11.88
N VAL A 69 29.25 12.93 11.73
CA VAL A 69 28.42 11.78 11.33
C VAL A 69 27.35 11.48 12.39
N LYS A 70 27.68 11.48 13.69
CA LYS A 70 26.70 11.28 14.77
C LYS A 70 25.58 12.33 14.72
N ALA A 71 25.91 13.59 14.50
CA ALA A 71 24.95 14.69 14.39
C ALA A 71 24.03 14.49 13.17
N ALA A 72 24.60 14.22 12.00
CA ALA A 72 23.84 13.96 10.77
C ALA A 72 22.87 12.77 10.92
N LEU A 73 23.36 11.64 11.44
CA LEU A 73 22.54 10.45 11.71
C LEU A 73 21.40 10.75 12.69
N ARG A 74 21.64 11.57 13.72
CA ARG A 74 20.61 11.97 14.68
C ARG A 74 19.54 12.85 14.03
N HIS A 75 19.90 13.78 13.14
CA HIS A 75 18.93 14.58 12.39
C HIS A 75 18.05 13.72 11.48
N LEU A 76 18.65 12.79 10.73
CA LEU A 76 17.91 11.86 9.88
C LEU A 76 17.00 10.94 10.70
N ALA A 77 17.47 10.44 11.84
CA ALA A 77 16.66 9.64 12.75
C ALA A 77 15.45 10.40 13.31
N ALA A 78 15.63 11.68 13.68
CA ALA A 78 14.53 12.53 14.12
C ALA A 78 13.49 12.74 13.00
N ARG A 79 13.95 13.00 11.77
CA ARG A 79 13.09 13.12 10.58
C ARG A 79 12.33 11.82 10.31
N TYR A 80 13.00 10.67 10.38
CA TYR A 80 12.37 9.35 10.21
C TYR A 80 11.23 9.13 11.22
N ARG A 81 11.43 9.53 12.48
CA ARG A 81 10.41 9.42 13.54
C ARG A 81 9.23 10.35 13.31
N ALA A 82 9.49 11.61 12.97
CA ALA A 82 8.44 12.57 12.65
C ALA A 82 7.57 12.07 11.48
N LEU A 83 8.20 11.60 10.41
CA LEU A 83 7.48 11.02 9.26
C LEU A 83 6.74 9.72 9.60
N SER A 84 7.25 8.93 10.55
CA SER A 84 6.53 7.74 11.02
C SER A 84 5.28 8.11 11.80
N ALA A 85 5.36 9.10 12.69
CA ALA A 85 4.20 9.61 13.41
C ALA A 85 3.16 10.22 12.46
N GLU A 86 3.58 10.97 11.44
CA GLU A 86 2.69 11.51 10.41
C GLU A 86 1.99 10.40 9.62
N ILE A 87 2.73 9.34 9.25
CA ILE A 87 2.18 8.16 8.58
C ILE A 87 1.11 7.48 9.43
N ASP A 88 1.38 7.28 10.72
CA ASP A 88 0.47 6.58 11.63
C ASP A 88 -0.77 7.44 11.90
N ALA A 89 -0.62 8.75 12.11
CA ALA A 89 -1.74 9.68 12.25
C ALA A 89 -2.64 9.71 11.01
N ALA A 90 -2.06 9.81 9.82
CA ALA A 90 -2.83 9.80 8.58
C ALA A 90 -3.50 8.43 8.33
N PHE A 91 -2.86 7.32 8.74
CA PHE A 91 -3.47 6.00 8.70
C PHE A 91 -4.70 5.90 9.59
N ASP A 92 -4.63 6.41 10.83
CA ASP A 92 -5.77 6.40 11.76
C ASP A 92 -6.94 7.27 11.25
N GLN A 93 -6.64 8.44 10.68
CA GLN A 93 -7.65 9.30 10.06
C GLN A 93 -8.31 8.62 8.85
N LEU A 94 -7.54 7.98 7.98
CA LEU A 94 -8.07 7.21 6.85
C LEU A 94 -8.94 6.04 7.34
N LYS A 95 -8.50 5.34 8.38
CA LYS A 95 -9.25 4.23 8.97
C LYS A 95 -10.61 4.71 9.47
N ALA A 96 -10.65 5.79 10.24
CA ALA A 96 -11.88 6.36 10.78
C ALA A 96 -12.87 6.75 9.65
N LEU A 97 -12.39 7.42 8.59
CA LEU A 97 -13.25 7.77 7.45
C LEU A 97 -13.80 6.53 6.74
N ILE A 98 -13.01 5.46 6.60
CA ILE A 98 -13.46 4.22 5.96
C ILE A 98 -14.46 3.48 6.87
N GLU A 99 -14.22 3.42 8.17
CA GLU A 99 -15.15 2.83 9.15
C GLU A 99 -16.50 3.56 9.18
N GLN A 100 -16.50 4.88 9.04
CA GLN A 100 -17.72 5.67 8.91
C GLN A 100 -18.41 5.43 7.56
N ALA A 101 -17.64 5.38 6.48
CA ALA A 101 -18.19 5.37 5.13
C ALA A 101 -18.70 3.99 4.67
N ARG A 102 -17.88 2.95 4.90
CA ARG A 102 -18.04 1.57 4.40
C ARG A 102 -17.24 0.57 5.28
N PRO A 103 -17.65 0.33 6.54
CA PRO A 103 -16.91 -0.53 7.47
C PRO A 103 -16.77 -1.97 6.96
N GLU A 104 -17.72 -2.45 6.14
CA GLU A 104 -17.69 -3.78 5.55
C GLU A 104 -16.46 -4.03 4.68
N LEU A 105 -15.83 -2.98 4.12
CA LEU A 105 -14.58 -3.12 3.36
C LEU A 105 -13.45 -3.66 4.24
N LEU A 106 -13.33 -3.21 5.49
CA LEU A 106 -12.25 -3.63 6.38
C LEU A 106 -12.43 -5.06 6.91
N THR A 107 -13.62 -5.65 6.73
CA THR A 107 -13.86 -7.08 7.02
C THR A 107 -13.34 -8.00 5.91
N VAL A 108 -13.04 -7.45 4.73
CA VAL A 108 -12.61 -8.23 3.58
C VAL A 108 -11.17 -8.71 3.76
N LYS A 109 -10.97 -10.03 3.77
CA LYS A 109 -9.64 -10.63 3.88
C LYS A 109 -8.66 -10.05 2.85
N GLY A 110 -7.53 -9.55 3.34
CA GLY A 110 -6.46 -8.95 2.54
C GLY A 110 -6.71 -7.50 2.10
N LEU A 111 -7.88 -6.92 2.36
CA LEU A 111 -8.14 -5.50 2.15
C LEU A 111 -7.84 -4.74 3.45
N GLY A 112 -6.83 -3.88 3.41
CA GLY A 112 -6.47 -3.01 4.53
C GLY A 112 -6.85 -1.56 4.24
N VAL A 113 -6.62 -0.67 5.22
CA VAL A 113 -6.96 0.77 5.11
C VAL A 113 -6.42 1.39 3.83
N GLU A 114 -5.14 1.19 3.50
CA GLU A 114 -4.53 1.76 2.28
C GLU A 114 -5.16 1.27 0.99
N THR A 115 -5.40 -0.05 0.89
CA THR A 115 -5.96 -0.63 -0.34
C THR A 115 -7.44 -0.30 -0.47
N ALA A 116 -8.18 -0.21 0.64
CA ALA A 116 -9.55 0.30 0.66
C ALA A 116 -9.60 1.78 0.27
N ALA A 117 -8.76 2.63 0.87
CA ALA A 117 -8.64 4.05 0.55
C ALA A 117 -8.38 4.27 -0.94
N GLN A 118 -7.38 3.57 -1.50
CA GLN A 118 -7.08 3.67 -2.93
C GLN A 118 -8.28 3.29 -3.80
N LEU A 119 -9.01 2.21 -3.48
CA LEU A 119 -10.16 1.79 -4.28
C LEU A 119 -11.33 2.77 -4.18
N LEU A 120 -11.57 3.35 -3.00
CA LEU A 120 -12.57 4.40 -2.80
C LEU A 120 -12.22 5.66 -3.59
N VAL A 121 -10.95 6.07 -3.59
CA VAL A 121 -10.45 7.19 -4.40
C VAL A 121 -10.65 6.91 -5.88
N THR A 122 -10.35 5.70 -6.35
CA THR A 122 -10.55 5.30 -7.75
C THR A 122 -12.03 5.30 -8.14
N CYS A 123 -12.93 4.84 -7.26
CA CYS A 123 -14.37 4.91 -7.48
C CYS A 123 -14.89 6.35 -7.54
N GLY A 124 -14.31 7.23 -6.73
CA GLY A 124 -14.78 8.60 -6.57
C GLY A 124 -16.10 8.70 -5.79
N ASP A 125 -16.63 9.92 -5.69
CA ASP A 125 -17.84 10.23 -4.93
C ASP A 125 -19.15 9.90 -5.65
N ASN A 126 -19.09 9.55 -6.95
CA ASN A 126 -20.26 9.25 -7.78
C ASN A 126 -20.28 7.77 -8.19
N PRO A 127 -20.57 6.84 -7.26
CA PRO A 127 -20.54 5.41 -7.53
C PRO A 127 -21.54 4.98 -8.62
N ASP A 128 -22.62 5.74 -8.83
CA ASP A 128 -23.62 5.48 -9.89
C ASP A 128 -23.06 5.54 -11.32
N ARG A 129 -21.88 6.14 -11.51
CA ARG A 129 -21.16 6.11 -12.79
C ARG A 129 -20.64 4.70 -13.12
N LEU A 130 -20.45 3.85 -12.11
CA LEU A 130 -20.05 2.46 -12.27
C LEU A 130 -21.29 1.61 -12.52
N ARG A 131 -21.74 1.57 -13.78
CA ARG A 131 -22.98 0.88 -14.19
C ARG A 131 -22.89 -0.65 -14.15
N SER A 132 -21.70 -1.22 -14.01
CA SER A 132 -21.51 -2.67 -13.96
C SER A 132 -20.20 -3.11 -13.30
N GLU A 133 -20.18 -4.36 -12.84
CA GLU A 133 -18.95 -5.03 -12.40
C GLU A 133 -17.84 -5.01 -13.47
N GLY A 134 -18.22 -5.02 -14.75
CA GLY A 134 -17.32 -4.90 -15.89
C GLY A 134 -16.65 -3.52 -15.95
N SER A 135 -17.43 -2.46 -15.78
CA SER A 135 -16.92 -1.08 -15.76
C SER A 135 -15.92 -0.85 -14.63
N PHE A 136 -16.19 -1.38 -13.43
CA PHE A 136 -15.25 -1.29 -12.31
C PHE A 136 -13.95 -2.06 -12.57
N ALA A 137 -14.02 -3.26 -13.14
CA ALA A 137 -12.80 -3.98 -13.51
C ALA A 137 -12.01 -3.30 -14.63
N ALA A 138 -12.67 -2.66 -15.58
CA ALA A 138 -12.01 -1.86 -16.59
C ALA A 138 -11.30 -0.65 -15.96
N LEU A 139 -11.98 0.05 -15.05
CA LEU A 139 -11.43 1.18 -14.30
C LEU A 139 -10.21 0.77 -13.48
N CYS A 140 -10.23 -0.39 -12.79
CA CYS A 140 -9.06 -0.89 -12.06
C CYS A 140 -8.01 -1.60 -12.95
N GLY A 141 -8.20 -1.65 -14.28
CA GLY A 141 -7.28 -2.30 -15.21
C GLY A 141 -7.17 -3.83 -15.02
N VAL A 142 -8.20 -4.46 -14.44
CA VAL A 142 -8.27 -5.92 -14.19
C VAL A 142 -9.27 -6.62 -15.10
N SER A 143 -9.90 -5.90 -16.04
CA SER A 143 -10.63 -6.53 -17.14
C SER A 143 -9.64 -7.24 -18.09
N PRO A 144 -9.80 -8.54 -18.37
CA PRO A 144 -8.96 -9.23 -19.34
C PRO A 144 -9.26 -8.72 -20.75
N VAL A 145 -8.23 -8.42 -21.53
CA VAL A 145 -8.37 -8.00 -22.94
C VAL A 145 -8.05 -9.18 -23.85
N PRO A 146 -8.93 -9.57 -24.79
CA PRO A 146 -8.62 -10.62 -25.75
C PRO A 146 -7.32 -10.32 -26.51
N ALA A 147 -6.44 -11.31 -26.58
CA ALA A 147 -5.16 -11.25 -27.28
C ALA A 147 -4.88 -12.63 -27.91
N SER A 148 -5.85 -13.07 -28.70
CA SER A 148 -5.91 -14.39 -29.31
C SER A 148 -5.62 -14.26 -30.80
N SER A 149 -4.80 -15.15 -31.36
CA SER A 149 -4.70 -15.36 -32.82
C SER A 149 -5.01 -16.82 -33.13
N GLY A 150 -5.79 -17.06 -34.18
CA GLY A 150 -6.16 -18.42 -34.60
C GLY A 150 -6.78 -19.28 -33.49
N LYS A 151 -6.16 -20.42 -33.19
CA LYS A 151 -6.66 -21.46 -32.26
C LYS A 151 -6.38 -21.18 -30.78
N THR A 152 -5.60 -20.16 -30.42
CA THR A 152 -5.20 -19.92 -29.02
C THR A 152 -6.04 -18.83 -28.38
N ARG A 153 -6.85 -19.16 -27.37
CA ARG A 153 -7.56 -18.16 -26.54
C ARG A 153 -6.65 -17.63 -25.44
N ARG A 154 -6.06 -16.46 -25.62
CA ARG A 154 -5.27 -15.76 -24.58
C ARG A 154 -5.85 -14.40 -24.25
N HIS A 155 -5.63 -13.98 -23.00
CA HIS A 155 -6.00 -12.66 -22.53
C HIS A 155 -4.78 -11.92 -21.99
N ARG A 156 -4.60 -10.67 -22.43
CA ARG A 156 -3.56 -9.78 -21.94
C ARG A 156 -4.07 -8.87 -20.81
N LEU A 157 -3.12 -8.22 -20.15
CA LEU A 157 -3.40 -7.17 -19.15
C LEU A 157 -4.02 -5.94 -19.81
N ASN A 158 -5.04 -5.36 -19.18
CA ASN A 158 -5.53 -4.03 -19.52
C ASN A 158 -4.60 -2.94 -18.96
N ARG A 159 -4.01 -2.11 -19.83
CA ARG A 159 -3.10 -1.02 -19.46
C ARG A 159 -3.79 0.34 -19.32
N GLY A 160 -5.08 0.45 -19.66
CA GLY A 160 -5.84 1.70 -19.68
C GLY A 160 -6.57 2.06 -18.38
N GLY A 161 -6.53 1.19 -17.37
CA GLY A 161 -7.12 1.47 -16.06
C GLY A 161 -6.15 2.14 -15.07
N ASP A 162 -6.67 2.48 -13.90
CA ASP A 162 -5.92 3.00 -12.76
C ASP A 162 -4.90 1.96 -12.26
N ARG A 163 -3.61 2.29 -12.41
CA ARG A 163 -2.49 1.44 -11.99
C ARG A 163 -2.40 1.28 -10.48
N GLN A 164 -2.83 2.27 -9.70
CA GLN A 164 -2.81 2.20 -8.25
C GLN A 164 -3.94 1.29 -7.74
N ALA A 165 -5.14 1.38 -8.30
CA ALA A 165 -6.20 0.41 -8.04
C ALA A 165 -5.79 -1.02 -8.44
N ASN A 166 -5.13 -1.15 -9.59
CA ASN A 166 -4.59 -2.42 -10.07
C ASN A 166 -3.59 -3.02 -9.07
N ARG A 167 -2.69 -2.19 -8.53
CA ARG A 167 -1.73 -2.57 -7.49
C ARG A 167 -2.44 -2.92 -6.18
N ALA A 168 -3.45 -2.16 -5.77
CA ALA A 168 -4.23 -2.43 -4.56
C ALA A 168 -4.87 -3.83 -4.63
N LEU A 169 -5.56 -4.16 -5.73
CA LEU A 169 -6.14 -5.49 -5.94
C LEU A 169 -5.08 -6.60 -5.97
N TYR A 170 -3.88 -6.31 -6.50
CA TYR A 170 -2.78 -7.27 -6.47
C TYR A 170 -2.30 -7.56 -5.04
N VAL A 171 -2.17 -6.53 -4.20
CA VAL A 171 -1.80 -6.68 -2.78
C VAL A 171 -2.84 -7.51 -2.03
N VAL A 172 -4.14 -7.26 -2.26
CA VAL A 172 -5.22 -8.08 -1.67
C VAL A 172 -5.07 -9.54 -2.06
N VAL A 173 -4.85 -9.82 -3.35
CA VAL A 173 -4.68 -11.18 -3.86
C VAL A 173 -3.47 -11.87 -3.24
N LEU A 174 -2.31 -11.21 -3.16
CA LEU A 174 -1.12 -11.79 -2.53
C LEU A 174 -1.36 -12.14 -1.05
N SER A 175 -2.03 -11.25 -0.32
CA SER A 175 -2.38 -11.50 1.08
C SER A 175 -3.27 -12.74 1.19
N ARG A 176 -4.35 -12.84 0.38
CA ARG A 176 -5.23 -14.00 0.37
C ARG A 176 -4.52 -15.30 -0.02
N MET A 177 -3.66 -15.26 -1.04
CA MET A 177 -2.87 -16.45 -1.41
C MET A 177 -1.99 -16.95 -0.24
N SER A 178 -1.56 -16.06 0.65
CA SER A 178 -0.75 -16.44 1.81
C SER A 178 -1.57 -16.97 2.98
N CYS A 179 -2.77 -16.43 3.24
CA CYS A 179 -3.47 -16.67 4.52
C CYS A 179 -4.96 -17.02 4.42
N ASP A 180 -5.53 -17.11 3.21
CA ASP A 180 -6.92 -17.53 3.00
C ASP A 180 -6.99 -18.95 2.43
N PRO A 181 -7.53 -19.93 3.18
CA PRO A 181 -7.65 -21.32 2.73
C PRO A 181 -8.41 -21.47 1.41
N SER A 182 -9.50 -20.71 1.22
CA SER A 182 -10.32 -20.81 0.01
C SER A 182 -9.57 -20.35 -1.25
N THR A 183 -8.81 -19.25 -1.15
CA THR A 183 -7.93 -18.77 -2.22
C THR A 183 -6.79 -19.76 -2.48
N ARG A 184 -6.21 -20.38 -1.44
CA ARG A 184 -5.16 -21.39 -1.61
C ARG A 184 -5.66 -22.62 -2.36
N ALA A 185 -6.83 -23.14 -1.99
CA ALA A 185 -7.45 -24.26 -2.70
C ALA A 185 -7.77 -23.89 -4.17
N TYR A 186 -8.22 -22.66 -4.42
CA TYR A 186 -8.42 -22.18 -5.79
C TYR A 186 -7.11 -22.12 -6.59
N VAL A 187 -6.03 -21.61 -5.99
CA VAL A 187 -4.70 -21.54 -6.63
C VAL A 187 -4.20 -22.93 -6.97
N GLU A 188 -4.30 -23.88 -6.04
CA GLU A 188 -3.89 -25.27 -6.25
C GLU A 188 -4.65 -25.90 -7.41
N ARG A 189 -5.99 -25.85 -7.38
CA ARG A 189 -6.83 -26.38 -8.47
C ARG A 189 -6.47 -25.77 -9.83
N ARG A 190 -6.32 -24.44 -9.92
CA ARG A 190 -6.00 -23.78 -11.20
C ARG A 190 -4.57 -24.06 -11.67
N THR A 191 -3.66 -24.37 -10.75
CA THR A 191 -2.32 -24.85 -11.09
C THR A 191 -2.40 -26.23 -11.73
N THR A 192 -3.22 -27.13 -11.18
CA THR A 192 -3.50 -28.46 -11.77
C THR A 192 -4.18 -28.35 -13.13
N ASP A 193 -5.05 -27.35 -13.34
CA ASP A 193 -5.65 -27.03 -14.65
C ASP A 193 -4.62 -26.50 -15.69
N GLY A 194 -3.33 -26.38 -15.32
CA GLY A 194 -2.25 -25.94 -16.21
C GLY A 194 -2.09 -24.42 -16.35
N LEU A 195 -2.75 -23.61 -15.51
CA LEU A 195 -2.57 -22.15 -15.56
C LEU A 195 -1.27 -21.73 -14.88
N SER A 196 -0.61 -20.74 -15.46
CA SER A 196 0.53 -20.07 -14.83
C SER A 196 0.08 -19.22 -13.62
N LYS A 197 0.98 -19.02 -12.65
CA LYS A 197 0.74 -18.13 -11.50
C LYS A 197 0.23 -16.74 -11.89
N ARG A 198 0.72 -16.19 -13.02
CA ARG A 198 0.29 -14.87 -13.54
C ARG A 198 -1.17 -14.89 -14.02
N GLU A 199 -1.62 -15.99 -14.64
CA GLU A 199 -3.00 -16.16 -15.07
C GLU A 199 -3.93 -16.35 -13.88
N ILE A 200 -3.52 -17.16 -12.89
CA ILE A 200 -4.27 -17.37 -11.64
C ILE A 200 -4.46 -16.04 -10.91
N ILE A 201 -3.40 -15.24 -10.76
CA ILE A 201 -3.49 -13.91 -10.14
C ILE A 201 -4.46 -13.00 -10.92
N ARG A 202 -4.46 -13.04 -12.26
CA ARG A 202 -5.40 -12.25 -13.06
C ARG A 202 -6.86 -12.66 -12.79
N CYS A 203 -7.14 -13.96 -12.70
CA CYS A 203 -8.45 -14.48 -12.32
C CYS A 203 -8.86 -14.00 -10.92
N LEU A 204 -7.96 -14.12 -9.94
CA LEU A 204 -8.21 -13.69 -8.57
C LEU A 204 -8.45 -12.19 -8.47
N LYS A 205 -7.69 -11.36 -9.17
CA LYS A 205 -7.93 -9.90 -9.21
C LYS A 205 -9.29 -9.55 -9.79
N ARG A 206 -9.73 -10.26 -10.84
CA ARG A 206 -11.07 -10.08 -11.41
C ARG A 206 -12.16 -10.50 -10.42
N TYR A 207 -11.96 -11.61 -9.72
CA TYR A 207 -12.88 -12.08 -8.68
C TYR A 207 -12.97 -11.11 -7.49
N VAL A 208 -11.84 -10.61 -6.98
CA VAL A 208 -11.82 -9.59 -5.91
C VAL A 208 -12.50 -8.32 -6.38
N ALA A 209 -12.23 -7.83 -7.59
CA ALA A 209 -12.92 -6.66 -8.13
C ALA A 209 -14.44 -6.85 -8.19
N ARG A 210 -14.91 -8.06 -8.57
CA ARG A 210 -16.33 -8.41 -8.53
C ARG A 210 -16.93 -8.31 -7.13
N GLN A 211 -16.24 -8.89 -6.15
CA GLN A 211 -16.67 -8.87 -4.75
C GLN A 211 -16.78 -7.43 -4.25
N LEU A 212 -15.74 -6.62 -4.49
CA LEU A 212 -15.65 -5.25 -3.98
C LEU A 212 -16.62 -4.30 -4.68
N TYR A 213 -16.88 -4.47 -5.97
CA TYR A 213 -17.88 -3.67 -6.69
C TYR A 213 -19.24 -3.64 -5.98
N LYS A 214 -19.69 -4.80 -5.48
CA LYS A 214 -20.96 -4.91 -4.75
C LYS A 214 -20.97 -4.11 -3.45
N MET A 215 -19.82 -3.93 -2.80
CA MET A 215 -19.69 -3.16 -1.57
C MET A 215 -19.53 -1.66 -1.87
N LEU A 216 -18.85 -1.32 -2.97
CA LEU A 216 -18.53 0.06 -3.34
C LEU A 216 -19.71 0.82 -3.97
N VAL A 217 -20.63 0.13 -4.63
CA VAL A 217 -21.78 0.76 -5.32
C VAL A 217 -23.06 0.75 -4.48
N ARG A 218 -23.05 0.08 -3.31
CA ARG A 218 -24.19 0.18 -2.38
C ARG A 218 -24.37 1.64 -1.93
N PRO A 219 -25.60 2.15 -1.85
CA PRO A 219 -25.87 3.44 -1.23
C PRO A 219 -25.25 3.47 0.16
N GLN A 220 -24.61 4.57 0.51
CA GLN A 220 -24.16 4.76 1.90
C GLN A 220 -25.41 4.83 2.79
N ALA A 221 -25.33 4.27 3.99
CA ALA A 221 -26.36 4.53 4.99
C ALA A 221 -26.48 6.06 5.17
N PRO A 222 -27.70 6.62 5.26
CA PRO A 222 -27.85 8.06 5.45
C PRO A 222 -27.05 8.47 6.68
N ASN A 223 -26.14 9.44 6.51
CA ASN A 223 -25.39 10.01 7.62
C ASN A 223 -26.39 10.63 8.59
N VAL A 224 -26.55 10.02 9.77
CA VAL A 224 -27.28 10.63 10.87
C VAL A 224 -26.37 11.73 11.41
N HIS A 225 -26.44 12.91 10.80
CA HIS A 225 -25.85 14.12 11.35
C HIS A 225 -26.68 14.51 12.57
N PHE A 226 -26.18 14.21 13.77
CA PHE A 226 -26.60 14.97 14.95
C PHE A 226 -25.86 16.31 14.88
N ALA A 227 -26.65 17.38 14.87
CA ALA A 227 -26.21 18.78 14.91
C ALA A 227 -25.46 19.08 16.22
#